data_AF-A0A4R5FU03-F1
#
_entry.id   AF-A0A4R5FU03-F1
#
_cell.length_a   1.000
_cell.length_b   1.000
_cell.length_c   1.000
_cell.angle_alpha   90.00
_cell.angle_beta   90.00
_cell.angle_gamma   90.00
#
_symmetry.space_group_name_H-M   'P 1'
#
loop_
_entity.id
_entity.type
_entity.pdbx_description
1 polymer ?
#
loop_
_entity_poly.entity_id
_entity_poly.type
_entity_poly.pdbx_seq_one_letter_code
_entity_poly.pdbx_strand_id
1 'polypeptide(L)'
;MVSTEAFSTAVGQARDLLRWRSPLRTELWAARITAGLAPERVRPFLAELAADGGPEARLTLVALAAVNAGRPSPPTGAPDAPDAASGPLASDGEAVDDGQAAGDGEAVSDGQAAGDGGSAADGEAVVGAGVYADAARGLDETLAGWVRRMGRVTCEGAWYGKADPYGEQVLAVLSFRYDNGKEPHILVVGIDQPHGGLAVDALVEEAKFLDDLELAAAEPGTVAGRILDAFELGDRIMGVEVADTLAGVRPLAITRAQGVPGLVHGASDDTLARFRDLPEMPGAREAFEKLAEFVGDRPLWWSPRRVSAFLTSWLPREAILSEAAIAAMPEVVRAWSRFSGDHPAVLRQVDADAPRLPALMADDSLAGLGKRIAQNRL
;
A
#
# COMPACT_ATOMS: atom_id res chain seq x y z
N MET A 1 -11.93 8.61 -33.26
CA MET A 1 -12.82 7.54 -33.78
C MET A 1 -12.75 6.21 -33.00
N VAL A 2 -11.98 6.09 -31.91
CA VAL A 2 -11.91 4.85 -31.08
C VAL A 2 -13.05 4.73 -30.04
N SER A 3 -13.90 5.76 -29.89
CA SER A 3 -15.04 5.78 -28.93
C SER A 3 -16.07 4.68 -29.17
N THR A 4 -16.34 4.38 -30.44
CA THR A 4 -17.51 3.60 -30.85
C THR A 4 -17.34 2.11 -30.59
N GLU A 5 -16.11 1.57 -30.62
CA GLU A 5 -15.86 0.14 -30.42
C GLU A 5 -15.93 -0.25 -28.93
N ALA A 6 -15.30 0.52 -28.05
CA ALA A 6 -15.39 0.33 -26.61
C ALA A 6 -16.84 0.49 -26.12
N PHE A 7 -17.55 1.50 -26.63
CA PHE A 7 -18.97 1.72 -26.38
C PHE A 7 -19.82 0.53 -26.84
N SER A 8 -19.69 0.11 -28.11
CA SER A 8 -20.48 -0.99 -28.67
C SER A 8 -20.24 -2.31 -27.92
N THR A 9 -18.99 -2.56 -27.53
CA THR A 9 -18.61 -3.73 -26.72
C THR A 9 -19.26 -3.68 -25.35
N ALA A 10 -19.19 -2.54 -24.67
CA ALA A 10 -19.81 -2.36 -23.36
C ALA A 10 -21.33 -2.56 -23.41
N VAL A 11 -22.02 -1.92 -24.38
CA VAL A 11 -23.46 -2.07 -24.57
C VAL A 11 -23.84 -3.52 -24.91
N GLY A 12 -23.06 -4.19 -25.76
CA GLY A 12 -23.26 -5.60 -26.08
C GLY A 12 -23.19 -6.51 -24.85
N GLN A 13 -22.16 -6.33 -24.01
CA GLN A 13 -21.96 -7.11 -22.79
C GLN A 13 -23.01 -6.81 -21.70
N ALA A 14 -23.45 -5.55 -21.58
CA ALA A 14 -24.48 -5.13 -20.63
C ALA A 14 -25.81 -5.88 -20.84
N ARG A 15 -26.13 -6.25 -22.08
CA ARG A 15 -27.32 -7.05 -22.40
C ARG A 15 -27.32 -8.42 -21.70
N ASP A 16 -26.19 -9.11 -21.70
CA ASP A 16 -26.07 -10.41 -21.04
C ASP A 16 -26.15 -10.27 -19.51
N LEU A 17 -25.60 -9.18 -18.97
CA LEU A 17 -25.67 -8.87 -17.54
C LEU A 17 -27.11 -8.60 -17.07
N LEU A 18 -27.91 -7.88 -17.88
CA LEU A 18 -29.36 -7.71 -17.62
C LEU A 18 -30.10 -9.05 -17.53
N ARG A 19 -29.66 -10.06 -18.30
CA ARG A 19 -30.23 -11.41 -18.27
C ARG A 19 -29.78 -12.20 -17.04
N TRP A 20 -28.51 -12.12 -16.65
CA TRP A 20 -27.97 -12.87 -15.51
C TRP A 20 -28.37 -12.31 -14.15
N ARG A 21 -28.59 -11.00 -14.04
CA ARG A 21 -29.08 -10.33 -12.81
C ARG A 21 -28.17 -10.50 -11.58
N SER A 22 -26.85 -10.53 -11.81
CA SER A 22 -25.82 -10.65 -10.77
C SER A 22 -25.13 -9.29 -10.57
N PRO A 23 -25.36 -8.59 -9.44
CA PRO A 23 -24.63 -7.37 -9.12
C PRO A 23 -23.11 -7.56 -9.16
N LEU A 24 -22.58 -8.66 -8.59
CA LEU A 24 -21.14 -8.86 -8.50
C LEU A 24 -20.50 -8.97 -9.87
N ARG A 25 -21.12 -9.75 -10.76
CA ARG A 25 -20.61 -9.94 -12.12
C ARG A 25 -20.67 -8.63 -12.92
N THR A 26 -21.70 -7.82 -12.69
CA THR A 26 -21.83 -6.49 -13.32
C THR A 26 -20.78 -5.52 -12.79
N GLU A 27 -20.48 -5.51 -11.49
CA GLU A 27 -19.44 -4.67 -10.91
C GLU A 27 -18.05 -5.08 -11.38
N LEU A 28 -17.72 -6.38 -11.39
CA LEU A 28 -16.45 -6.89 -11.92
C LEU A 28 -16.26 -6.52 -13.40
N TRP A 29 -17.33 -6.56 -14.18
CA TRP A 29 -17.31 -6.10 -15.57
C TRP A 29 -17.06 -4.58 -15.67
N ALA A 30 -17.75 -3.77 -14.86
CA ALA A 30 -17.55 -2.33 -14.84
C ALA A 30 -16.14 -1.92 -14.34
N ALA A 31 -15.55 -2.69 -13.42
CA ALA A 31 -14.19 -2.49 -12.95
C ALA A 31 -13.17 -2.69 -14.09
N ARG A 32 -13.35 -3.72 -14.94
CA ARG A 32 -12.51 -3.91 -16.14
C ARG A 32 -12.67 -2.80 -17.17
N ILE A 33 -13.90 -2.30 -17.38
CA ILE A 33 -14.12 -1.13 -18.23
C ILE A 33 -13.37 0.07 -17.68
N THR A 34 -13.51 0.34 -16.37
CA THR A 34 -12.79 1.44 -15.71
C THR A 34 -11.28 1.32 -15.89
N ALA A 35 -10.73 0.10 -15.77
CA ALA A 35 -9.30 -0.15 -15.94
C ALA A 35 -8.81 0.04 -17.38
N GLY A 36 -9.65 -0.27 -18.38
CA GLY A 36 -9.31 -0.11 -19.79
C GLY A 36 -9.56 1.28 -20.37
N LEU A 37 -10.19 2.19 -19.61
CA LEU A 37 -10.48 3.55 -20.06
C LEU A 37 -9.37 4.51 -19.66
N ALA A 38 -8.68 5.07 -20.65
CA ALA A 38 -7.75 6.17 -20.44
C ALA A 38 -8.48 7.40 -19.84
N PRO A 39 -7.85 8.18 -18.95
CA PRO A 39 -8.50 9.28 -18.22
C PRO A 39 -9.21 10.30 -19.13
N GLU A 40 -8.59 10.69 -20.24
CA GLU A 40 -9.14 11.63 -21.22
C GLU A 40 -10.34 11.08 -22.01
N ARG A 41 -10.55 9.76 -21.98
CA ARG A 41 -11.65 9.06 -22.65
C ARG A 41 -12.88 8.88 -21.76
N VAL A 42 -12.74 9.05 -20.44
CA VAL A 42 -13.83 8.82 -19.48
C VAL A 42 -15.03 9.74 -19.76
N ARG A 43 -14.83 11.06 -19.82
CA ARG A 43 -15.93 12.01 -20.04
C ARG A 43 -16.65 11.80 -21.39
N PRO A 44 -15.94 11.66 -22.53
CA PRO A 44 -16.57 11.32 -23.80
C PRO A 44 -17.38 10.03 -23.75
N PHE A 45 -16.84 8.98 -23.11
CA PHE A 45 -17.51 7.68 -23.00
C PHE A 45 -18.81 7.76 -22.18
N LEU A 46 -18.78 8.45 -21.04
CA LEU A 46 -19.97 8.66 -20.21
C LEU A 46 -21.03 9.50 -20.92
N ALA A 47 -20.62 10.52 -21.69
CA ALA A 47 -21.53 11.34 -22.48
C ALA A 47 -22.22 10.53 -23.60
N GLU A 48 -21.48 9.62 -24.25
CA GLU A 48 -22.00 8.72 -25.28
C GLU A 48 -23.06 7.76 -24.69
N LEU A 49 -22.80 7.17 -23.52
CA LEU A 49 -23.78 6.36 -22.77
C LEU A 49 -25.03 7.14 -22.37
N ALA A 50 -24.85 8.37 -21.88
CA ALA A 50 -25.97 9.22 -21.50
C ALA A 50 -26.85 9.60 -22.70
N ALA A 51 -26.23 9.83 -23.87
CA ALA A 51 -26.94 10.16 -25.10
C ALA A 51 -27.73 8.98 -25.69
N ASP A 52 -27.19 7.75 -25.60
CA ASP A 52 -27.91 6.54 -26.01
C ASP A 52 -29.16 6.32 -25.16
N GLY A 53 -28.99 6.42 -23.83
CA GLY A 53 -30.10 6.37 -22.88
C GLY A 53 -30.85 5.03 -22.85
N GLY A 54 -30.41 3.98 -23.55
CA GLY A 54 -30.98 2.65 -23.51
C GLY A 54 -30.79 1.95 -22.16
N PRO A 55 -31.52 0.86 -21.88
CA PRO A 55 -31.39 0.15 -20.60
C PRO A 55 -29.99 -0.42 -20.37
N GLU A 56 -29.31 -0.88 -21.43
CA GLU A 56 -27.91 -1.30 -21.39
C GLU A 56 -26.98 -0.12 -21.02
N ALA A 57 -27.11 1.03 -21.69
CA ALA A 57 -26.28 2.19 -21.41
C ALA A 57 -26.49 2.73 -19.99
N ARG A 58 -27.75 2.78 -19.52
CA ARG A 58 -28.07 3.13 -18.13
C ARG A 58 -27.48 2.13 -17.12
N LEU A 59 -27.53 0.83 -17.42
CA LEU A 59 -26.89 -0.18 -16.56
C LEU A 59 -25.38 0.07 -16.47
N THR A 60 -24.72 0.33 -17.60
CA THR A 60 -23.29 0.65 -17.66
C THR A 60 -22.95 1.85 -16.77
N LEU A 61 -23.71 2.94 -16.87
CA LEU A 61 -23.50 4.15 -16.05
C LEU A 61 -23.63 3.84 -14.55
N VAL A 62 -24.68 3.15 -14.13
CA VAL A 62 -24.88 2.80 -12.72
C VAL A 62 -23.80 1.86 -12.21
N ALA A 63 -23.38 0.88 -13.01
CA ALA A 63 -22.31 -0.05 -12.63
C ALA A 63 -20.95 0.66 -12.50
N LEU A 64 -20.63 1.59 -13.40
CA LEU A 64 -19.41 2.39 -13.32
C LEU A 64 -19.41 3.32 -12.10
N ALA A 65 -20.56 3.93 -11.77
CA ALA A 65 -20.69 4.70 -10.55
C ALA A 65 -20.49 3.84 -9.30
N ALA A 66 -21.05 2.62 -9.28
CA ALA A 66 -20.92 1.71 -8.14
C ALA A 66 -19.47 1.30 -7.83
N VAL A 67 -18.62 1.08 -8.85
CA VAL A 67 -17.21 0.68 -8.66
C VAL A 67 -16.24 1.86 -8.55
N ASN A 68 -16.73 3.10 -8.69
CA ASN A 68 -15.92 4.31 -8.55
C ASN A 68 -16.39 5.19 -7.37
N ALA A 69 -17.40 4.78 -6.60
CA ALA A 69 -18.04 5.61 -5.57
C ALA A 69 -17.11 6.10 -4.46
N GLY A 70 -16.00 5.41 -4.20
CA GLY A 70 -15.05 5.75 -3.15
C GLY A 70 -13.75 6.44 -3.61
N ARG A 71 -13.54 6.65 -4.93
CA ARG A 71 -12.30 7.32 -5.40
C ARG A 71 -12.23 8.76 -4.84
N PRO A 72 -11.13 9.16 -4.18
CA PRO A 72 -10.96 10.56 -3.81
C PRO A 72 -11.02 11.42 -5.07
N SER A 73 -11.84 12.47 -5.05
CA SER A 73 -11.76 13.50 -6.08
C SER A 73 -10.36 14.13 -6.01
N PRO A 74 -9.72 14.43 -7.15
CA PRO A 74 -8.48 15.21 -7.12
C PRO A 74 -8.75 16.51 -6.34
N PRO A 75 -7.79 16.99 -5.54
CA PRO A 75 -7.97 18.26 -4.84
C PRO A 75 -8.24 19.35 -5.86
N THR A 76 -9.48 19.84 -5.90
CA THR A 76 -9.83 21.07 -6.63
C THR A 76 -9.00 22.17 -6.00
N GLY A 77 -8.12 22.77 -6.81
CA GLY A 77 -7.13 23.77 -6.37
C GLY A 77 -7.70 24.75 -5.36
N ALA A 78 -7.21 24.65 -4.13
CA ALA A 78 -7.22 25.74 -3.17
C ALA A 78 -5.88 26.48 -3.32
N PRO A 79 -5.88 27.81 -3.32
CA PRO A 79 -4.66 28.60 -3.49
C PRO A 79 -3.71 28.38 -2.30
N ASP A 80 -2.41 28.39 -2.61
CA ASP A 80 -1.29 28.26 -1.68
C ASP A 80 -1.56 28.84 -0.29
N ALA A 81 -1.68 27.95 0.70
CA ALA A 81 -1.50 28.32 2.10
C ALA A 81 -0.06 27.96 2.49
N PRO A 82 0.68 28.89 3.12
CA PRO A 82 2.12 28.76 3.31
C PRO A 82 2.48 27.70 4.35
N ASP A 83 3.66 27.12 4.14
CA ASP A 83 4.40 26.21 5.01
C ASP A 83 4.15 26.44 6.50
N ALA A 84 3.53 25.46 7.15
CA ALA A 84 3.57 25.30 8.60
C ALA A 84 4.69 24.31 8.96
N ALA A 85 5.93 24.77 8.81
CA ALA A 85 7.06 24.19 9.52
C ALA A 85 7.25 24.95 10.85
N SER A 86 7.41 24.19 11.95
CA SER A 86 7.85 24.61 13.30
C SER A 86 6.74 25.16 14.22
N GLY A 87 6.65 24.83 15.52
CA GLY A 87 7.49 24.08 16.47
C GLY A 87 6.62 23.72 17.71
N PRO A 88 7.12 23.65 18.97
CA PRO A 88 8.38 24.20 19.50
C PRO A 88 9.20 23.25 20.40
N LEU A 89 10.53 23.37 20.32
CA LEU A 89 11.44 23.02 21.41
C LEU A 89 11.53 24.22 22.35
N ALA A 90 11.15 24.00 23.60
CA ALA A 90 11.44 24.91 24.71
C ALA A 90 12.89 24.69 25.16
N SER A 91 13.68 25.76 25.23
CA SER A 91 14.82 25.83 26.15
C SER A 91 15.13 27.29 26.47
N ASP A 92 15.01 27.61 27.76
CA ASP A 92 15.34 28.89 28.37
C ASP A 92 16.86 29.16 28.35
N GLY A 93 17.21 30.45 28.22
CA GLY A 93 18.32 31.12 28.90
C GLY A 93 19.76 30.66 28.63
N GLU A 94 20.57 31.50 27.99
CA GLU A 94 21.37 32.52 28.69
C GLU A 94 22.21 33.31 27.68
N ALA A 95 22.27 34.62 27.91
CA ALA A 95 23.03 35.57 27.13
C ALA A 95 24.49 35.58 27.60
N VAL A 96 25.44 35.56 26.66
CA VAL A 96 26.75 36.18 26.85
C VAL A 96 27.16 36.88 25.57
N ASP A 97 27.30 38.19 25.71
CA ASP A 97 27.87 39.17 24.81
C ASP A 97 29.39 38.99 24.74
N ASP A 98 29.98 39.18 23.56
CA ASP A 98 31.28 39.86 23.38
C ASP A 98 31.65 39.95 21.88
N GLY A 99 31.61 41.19 21.35
CA GLY A 99 32.79 41.80 20.73
C GLY A 99 33.21 41.46 19.28
N GLN A 100 32.79 42.34 18.36
CA GLN A 100 33.62 43.07 17.37
C GLN A 100 34.66 42.32 16.49
N ALA A 101 34.52 42.38 15.15
CA ALA A 101 35.04 43.48 14.30
C ALA A 101 35.18 43.08 12.80
N ALA A 102 34.67 44.00 11.95
CA ALA A 102 35.16 44.48 10.64
C ALA A 102 35.81 43.54 9.60
N GLY A 103 35.29 43.63 8.37
CA GLY A 103 35.95 43.22 7.13
C GLY A 103 35.12 43.58 5.90
N ASP A 104 35.43 44.74 5.32
CA ASP A 104 34.77 45.34 4.16
C ASP A 104 34.95 44.54 2.86
N GLY A 105 34.01 44.72 1.91
CA GLY A 105 34.39 44.95 0.51
C GLY A 105 33.79 44.03 -0.56
N GLU A 106 33.07 44.69 -1.46
CA GLU A 106 32.97 44.44 -2.90
C GLU A 106 31.84 43.56 -3.45
N ALA A 107 30.80 44.27 -3.85
CA ALA A 107 29.84 43.87 -4.87
C ALA A 107 30.49 43.90 -6.26
N VAL A 108 30.29 42.83 -7.03
CA VAL A 108 30.45 42.82 -8.48
C VAL A 108 29.24 42.13 -9.09
N SER A 109 28.52 42.89 -9.92
CA SER A 109 27.43 42.47 -10.79
C SER A 109 28.00 41.87 -12.08
N ASP A 110 27.35 40.83 -12.60
CA ASP A 110 26.88 40.69 -13.99
C ASP A 110 26.81 39.22 -14.42
N GLY A 111 25.72 38.86 -15.11
CA GLY A 111 25.75 37.70 -16.02
C GLY A 111 24.50 36.84 -16.12
N GLN A 112 23.53 37.32 -16.91
CA GLN A 112 22.72 36.56 -17.87
C GLN A 112 21.85 35.35 -17.46
N ALA A 113 20.55 35.62 -17.67
CA ALA A 113 19.49 34.73 -18.12
C ALA A 113 19.90 33.53 -18.99
N ALA A 114 19.34 32.35 -18.67
CA ALA A 114 18.93 31.35 -19.63
C ALA A 114 17.91 30.38 -19.01
N GLY A 115 16.81 30.16 -19.72
CA GLY A 115 16.09 28.88 -19.72
C GLY A 115 14.77 28.84 -18.97
N ASP A 116 13.69 29.21 -19.68
CA ASP A 116 12.36 28.63 -19.48
C ASP A 116 12.46 27.11 -19.50
N GLY A 117 12.60 26.51 -18.32
CA GLY A 117 12.37 25.10 -18.10
C GLY A 117 10.87 24.90 -17.92
N GLY A 118 10.14 24.80 -19.04
CA GLY A 118 8.75 24.37 -19.03
C GLY A 118 8.62 23.07 -18.26
N SER A 119 8.05 23.16 -17.06
CA SER A 119 7.72 22.02 -16.22
C SER A 119 6.55 21.30 -16.88
N ALA A 120 6.87 20.37 -17.77
CA ALA A 120 5.93 19.34 -18.21
C ALA A 120 5.72 18.37 -17.05
N ALA A 121 4.95 18.82 -16.06
CA ALA A 121 4.24 17.90 -15.20
C ALA A 121 3.13 17.28 -16.05
N ASP A 122 3.43 16.17 -16.72
CA ASP A 122 2.41 15.21 -17.15
C ASP A 122 1.82 14.57 -15.88
N GLY A 123 1.07 15.39 -15.13
CA GLY A 123 0.18 14.93 -14.10
C GLY A 123 -1.00 14.28 -14.81
N GLU A 124 -0.99 12.96 -14.86
CA GLU A 124 -2.09 12.15 -15.35
C GLU A 124 -3.39 12.66 -14.69
N ALA A 125 -4.30 13.21 -15.50
CA ALA A 125 -5.50 13.88 -15.00
C ALA A 125 -6.41 12.85 -14.31
N VAL A 126 -6.31 12.71 -12.99
CA VAL A 126 -7.12 11.77 -12.22
C VAL A 126 -8.60 12.17 -12.35
N VAL A 127 -9.38 11.33 -13.02
CA VAL A 127 -10.84 11.55 -13.10
C VAL A 127 -11.45 11.14 -11.77
N GLY A 128 -11.95 12.14 -11.02
CA GLY A 128 -12.58 11.92 -9.71
C GLY A 128 -13.88 11.13 -9.77
N ALA A 129 -14.21 10.44 -8.67
CA ALA A 129 -15.44 9.65 -8.49
C ALA A 129 -16.72 10.40 -8.87
N GLY A 130 -16.76 11.72 -8.63
CA GLY A 130 -17.92 12.57 -8.89
C GLY A 130 -18.43 12.50 -10.33
N VAL A 131 -17.54 12.33 -11.32
CA VAL A 131 -17.94 12.29 -12.74
C VAL A 131 -18.82 11.07 -13.05
N TYR A 132 -18.51 9.92 -12.46
CA TYR A 132 -19.32 8.70 -12.63
C TYR A 132 -20.65 8.81 -11.90
N ALA A 133 -20.64 9.32 -10.67
CA ALA A 133 -21.84 9.52 -9.87
C ALA A 133 -22.81 10.53 -10.53
N ASP A 134 -22.27 11.60 -11.09
CA ASP A 134 -23.04 12.61 -11.83
C ASP A 134 -23.74 12.00 -13.04
N ALA A 135 -23.02 11.18 -13.81
CA ALA A 135 -23.56 10.53 -15.01
C ALA A 135 -24.63 9.47 -14.70
N ALA A 136 -24.56 8.83 -13.53
CA ALA A 136 -25.50 7.79 -13.11
C ALA A 136 -26.71 8.31 -12.31
N ARG A 137 -26.75 9.60 -11.96
CA ARG A 137 -27.72 10.18 -11.03
C ARG A 137 -29.17 9.88 -11.44
N GLY A 138 -29.91 9.21 -10.56
CA GLY A 138 -31.34 8.88 -10.73
C GLY A 138 -31.65 7.76 -11.72
N LEU A 139 -30.64 7.13 -12.32
CA LEU A 139 -30.86 6.07 -13.31
C LEU A 139 -31.23 4.72 -12.66
N ASP A 140 -30.83 4.48 -11.42
CA ASP A 140 -31.09 3.26 -10.67
C ASP A 140 -32.59 3.08 -10.34
N GLU A 141 -33.35 4.16 -10.25
CA GLU A 141 -34.80 4.13 -10.12
C GLU A 141 -35.50 3.57 -11.36
N THR A 142 -34.89 3.77 -12.54
CA THR A 142 -35.44 3.39 -13.85
C THR A 142 -35.14 1.95 -14.27
N LEU A 143 -34.29 1.24 -13.49
CA LEU A 143 -33.81 -0.10 -13.79
C LEU A 143 -34.40 -1.15 -12.85
N ALA A 144 -34.18 -2.43 -13.19
CA ALA A 144 -34.66 -3.55 -12.38
C ALA A 144 -34.10 -3.48 -10.95
N GLY A 145 -34.90 -3.87 -9.95
CA GLY A 145 -34.55 -3.68 -8.53
C GLY A 145 -33.25 -4.36 -8.07
N TRP A 146 -32.72 -5.33 -8.81
CA TRP A 146 -31.41 -5.92 -8.52
C TRP A 146 -30.25 -4.93 -8.74
N VAL A 147 -30.39 -3.99 -9.68
CA VAL A 147 -29.38 -2.98 -10.00
C VAL A 147 -29.10 -2.09 -8.80
N ARG A 148 -30.13 -1.77 -8.01
CA ARG A 148 -30.02 -0.96 -6.79
C ARG A 148 -29.18 -1.63 -5.68
N ARG A 149 -28.87 -2.92 -5.80
CA ARG A 149 -28.00 -3.65 -4.87
C ARG A 149 -26.51 -3.47 -5.16
N MET A 150 -26.13 -3.00 -6.36
CA MET A 150 -24.73 -2.71 -6.65
C MET A 150 -24.19 -1.66 -5.67
N GLY A 151 -22.97 -1.84 -5.23
CA GLY A 151 -22.29 -1.05 -4.22
C GLY A 151 -22.75 -1.34 -2.77
N ARG A 152 -23.90 -1.99 -2.58
CA ARG A 152 -24.52 -2.21 -1.28
C ARG A 152 -24.16 -3.59 -0.74
N VAL A 153 -22.98 -3.66 -0.13
CA VAL A 153 -22.47 -4.86 0.53
C VAL A 153 -22.13 -4.58 1.98
N THR A 154 -22.23 -5.61 2.80
CA THR A 154 -21.71 -5.61 4.17
C THR A 154 -20.44 -6.45 4.20
N CYS A 155 -19.39 -5.93 4.85
CA CYS A 155 -18.18 -6.70 5.15
C CYS A 155 -18.46 -7.62 6.34
N GLU A 156 -18.24 -8.93 6.20
CA GLU A 156 -18.62 -9.95 7.19
C GLU A 156 -17.43 -10.57 7.93
N GLY A 157 -16.23 -10.43 7.39
CA GLY A 157 -15.02 -10.97 7.97
C GLY A 157 -13.78 -10.54 7.22
N ALA A 158 -12.62 -10.73 7.84
CA ALA A 158 -11.34 -10.41 7.25
C ALA A 158 -10.23 -11.34 7.74
N TRP A 159 -9.23 -11.54 6.89
CA TRP A 159 -8.08 -12.39 7.15
C TRP A 159 -6.81 -11.75 6.63
N TYR A 160 -5.70 -12.04 7.31
CA TYR A 160 -4.39 -11.56 6.91
C TYR A 160 -3.30 -12.57 7.29
N GLY A 161 -2.33 -12.76 6.42
CA GLY A 161 -1.25 -13.71 6.68
C GLY A 161 -0.35 -13.92 5.48
N LYS A 162 0.64 -14.79 5.65
CA LYS A 162 1.63 -15.11 4.61
C LYS A 162 0.98 -15.84 3.44
N ALA A 163 1.39 -15.48 2.22
CA ALA A 163 1.05 -16.19 0.99
C ALA A 163 2.09 -17.27 0.63
N ASP A 164 3.33 -17.07 1.06
CA ASP A 164 4.47 -17.98 0.88
C ASP A 164 5.14 -18.28 2.24
N PRO A 165 6.00 -19.31 2.33
CA PRO A 165 6.63 -19.69 3.60
C PRO A 165 7.32 -18.52 4.33
N TYR A 166 7.98 -17.63 3.59
CA TYR A 166 8.76 -16.55 4.15
C TYR A 166 8.00 -15.23 4.32
N GLY A 167 6.74 -15.17 3.86
CA GLY A 167 5.94 -13.94 3.89
C GLY A 167 6.52 -12.82 3.02
N GLU A 168 7.23 -13.16 1.95
CA GLU A 168 7.62 -12.17 0.93
C GLU A 168 6.37 -11.58 0.27
N GLN A 169 5.34 -12.41 0.12
CA GLN A 169 3.98 -12.00 -0.17
C GLN A 169 3.08 -12.32 1.01
N VAL A 170 2.12 -11.43 1.27
CA VAL A 170 1.02 -11.65 2.21
C VAL A 170 -0.30 -11.49 1.48
N LEU A 171 -1.34 -12.17 1.98
CA LEU A 171 -2.71 -11.99 1.50
C LEU A 171 -3.49 -11.15 2.50
N ALA A 172 -4.21 -10.16 1.99
CA ALA A 172 -5.23 -9.43 2.70
C ALA A 172 -6.60 -9.80 2.10
N VAL A 173 -7.49 -10.36 2.92
CA VAL A 173 -8.78 -10.88 2.46
C VAL A 173 -9.93 -10.23 3.20
N LEU A 174 -10.95 -9.78 2.47
CA LEU A 174 -12.20 -9.25 3.00
C LEU A 174 -13.38 -10.05 2.44
N SER A 175 -14.30 -10.51 3.29
CA SER A 175 -15.53 -11.18 2.87
C SER A 175 -16.69 -10.20 2.81
N PHE A 176 -17.49 -10.28 1.75
CA PHE A 176 -18.63 -9.42 1.50
C PHE A 176 -19.89 -10.20 1.16
N ARG A 177 -21.03 -9.61 1.52
CA ARG A 177 -22.36 -10.10 1.15
C ARG A 177 -23.27 -8.94 0.81
N TYR A 178 -24.14 -9.12 -0.18
CA TYR A 178 -25.21 -8.15 -0.47
C TYR A 178 -26.35 -8.29 0.54
N ASP A 179 -27.15 -7.23 0.70
CA ASP A 179 -28.27 -7.17 1.66
C ASP A 179 -29.27 -8.34 1.54
N ASN A 180 -29.38 -8.95 0.36
CA ASN A 180 -30.29 -10.07 0.13
C ASN A 180 -29.65 -11.45 0.41
N GLY A 181 -28.44 -11.49 0.95
CA GLY A 181 -27.71 -12.71 1.29
C GLY A 181 -27.18 -13.51 0.11
N LYS A 182 -27.37 -13.05 -1.13
CA LYS A 182 -26.89 -13.74 -2.34
C LYS A 182 -25.48 -13.29 -2.72
N GLU A 183 -24.81 -14.11 -3.51
CA GLU A 183 -23.47 -13.84 -4.05
C GLU A 183 -22.45 -13.49 -2.94
N PRO A 184 -22.30 -14.32 -1.89
CA PRO A 184 -21.20 -14.17 -0.95
C PRO A 184 -19.88 -14.31 -1.71
N HIS A 185 -18.96 -13.40 -1.48
CA HIS A 185 -17.68 -13.36 -2.16
C HIS A 185 -16.59 -12.80 -1.25
N ILE A 186 -15.35 -13.15 -1.56
CA ILE A 186 -14.17 -12.58 -0.93
C ILE A 186 -13.43 -11.72 -1.94
N LEU A 187 -12.85 -10.63 -1.47
CA LEU A 187 -11.82 -9.87 -2.15
C LEU A 187 -10.48 -10.30 -1.57
N VAL A 188 -9.58 -10.79 -2.41
CA VAL A 188 -8.22 -11.18 -2.04
C VAL A 188 -7.24 -10.22 -2.71
N VAL A 189 -6.32 -9.66 -1.93
CA VAL A 189 -5.24 -8.80 -2.44
C VAL A 189 -3.90 -9.38 -2.00
N GLY A 190 -3.03 -9.66 -2.98
CA GLY A 190 -1.65 -10.04 -2.76
C GLY A 190 -0.78 -8.80 -2.57
N ILE A 191 -0.05 -8.75 -1.47
CA ILE A 191 0.79 -7.61 -1.08
C ILE A 191 2.25 -8.07 -1.02
N ASP A 192 3.10 -7.43 -1.81
CA ASP A 192 4.53 -7.69 -1.90
C ASP A 192 5.31 -6.87 -0.86
N GLN A 193 5.89 -7.56 0.12
CA GLN A 193 6.62 -6.98 1.23
C GLN A 193 8.01 -6.44 0.85
N PRO A 194 8.80 -7.13 -0.02
CA PRO A 194 10.08 -6.63 -0.51
C PRO A 194 10.04 -5.25 -1.16
N HIS A 195 8.99 -4.93 -1.92
CA HIS A 195 8.84 -3.66 -2.63
C HIS A 195 7.97 -2.64 -1.89
N GLY A 196 7.88 -2.75 -0.57
CA GLY A 196 7.24 -1.69 0.23
C GLY A 196 5.88 -2.06 0.84
N GLY A 197 5.37 -3.27 0.59
CA GLY A 197 3.97 -3.60 0.90
C GLY A 197 3.04 -3.20 -0.25
N LEU A 198 3.45 -3.43 -1.50
CA LEU A 198 2.71 -3.04 -2.70
C LEU A 198 1.61 -4.04 -3.04
N ALA A 199 0.43 -3.58 -3.48
CA ALA A 199 -0.57 -4.47 -4.07
C ALA A 199 -0.09 -4.96 -5.45
N VAL A 200 0.17 -6.26 -5.59
CA VAL A 200 0.69 -6.89 -6.82
C VAL A 200 -0.33 -7.78 -7.52
N ASP A 201 -1.35 -8.25 -6.81
CA ASP A 201 -2.43 -9.04 -7.36
C ASP A 201 -3.74 -8.75 -6.61
N ALA A 202 -4.87 -8.86 -7.31
CA ALA A 202 -6.19 -8.80 -6.70
C ALA A 202 -7.18 -9.66 -7.48
N LEU A 203 -8.00 -10.41 -6.74
CA LEU A 203 -9.03 -11.28 -7.30
C LEU A 203 -10.26 -11.30 -6.40
N VAL A 204 -11.39 -11.72 -7.00
CA VAL A 204 -12.65 -11.93 -6.29
C VAL A 204 -13.05 -13.38 -6.45
N GLU A 205 -13.28 -14.06 -5.35
CA GLU A 205 -13.55 -15.49 -5.31
C GLU A 205 -14.71 -15.85 -4.39
N GLU A 206 -15.11 -17.12 -4.41
CA GLU A 206 -16.04 -17.68 -3.44
C GLU A 206 -15.35 -17.88 -2.07
N ALA A 207 -16.11 -17.79 -0.99
CA ALA A 207 -15.59 -17.92 0.38
C ALA A 207 -14.82 -19.24 0.63
N LYS A 208 -15.16 -20.33 -0.08
CA LYS A 208 -14.46 -21.62 0.00
C LYS A 208 -12.98 -21.54 -0.38
N PHE A 209 -12.57 -20.51 -1.13
CA PHE A 209 -11.16 -20.29 -1.46
C PHE A 209 -10.30 -20.05 -0.20
N LEU A 210 -10.91 -19.55 0.89
CA LEU A 210 -10.23 -19.41 2.18
C LEU A 210 -9.88 -20.75 2.82
N ASP A 211 -10.61 -21.83 2.52
CA ASP A 211 -10.40 -23.13 3.18
C ASP A 211 -9.01 -23.72 2.85
N ASP A 212 -8.46 -23.35 1.69
CA ASP A 212 -7.12 -23.74 1.24
C ASP A 212 -6.03 -22.76 1.72
N LEU A 213 -6.41 -21.67 2.40
CA LEU A 213 -5.51 -20.62 2.86
C LEU A 213 -5.39 -20.66 4.39
N GLU A 214 -4.18 -20.91 4.90
CA GLU A 214 -3.90 -20.91 6.34
C GLU A 214 -3.77 -19.47 6.92
N LEU A 215 -4.77 -18.62 6.66
CA LEU A 215 -4.76 -17.22 7.10
C LEU A 215 -5.43 -17.05 8.47
N ALA A 216 -4.85 -16.18 9.30
CA ALA A 216 -5.44 -15.80 10.57
C ALA A 216 -6.58 -14.80 10.35
N ALA A 217 -7.66 -14.94 11.12
CA ALA A 217 -8.70 -13.92 11.19
C ALA A 217 -8.12 -12.60 11.74
N ALA A 218 -8.60 -11.49 11.21
CA ALA A 218 -8.14 -10.15 11.57
C ALA A 218 -9.29 -9.15 11.57
N GLU A 219 -9.06 -7.97 12.16
CA GLU A 219 -10.05 -6.90 12.19
C GLU A 219 -10.28 -6.31 10.78
N PRO A 220 -11.54 -6.26 10.29
CA PRO A 220 -11.83 -5.81 8.92
C PRO A 220 -11.29 -4.43 8.58
N GLY A 221 -11.41 -3.45 9.49
CA GLY A 221 -10.93 -2.09 9.27
C GLY A 221 -9.40 -2.00 9.10
N THR A 222 -8.66 -2.87 9.80
CA THR A 222 -7.20 -3.00 9.67
C THR A 222 -6.81 -3.63 8.33
N VAL A 223 -7.47 -4.72 7.92
CA VAL A 223 -7.19 -5.38 6.64
C VAL A 223 -7.55 -4.46 5.47
N ALA A 224 -8.67 -3.76 5.55
CA ALA A 224 -9.07 -2.77 4.56
C ALA A 224 -8.07 -1.62 4.44
N GLY A 225 -7.57 -1.09 5.56
CA GLY A 225 -6.54 -0.05 5.56
C GLY A 225 -5.26 -0.52 4.88
N ARG A 226 -4.79 -1.74 5.19
CA ARG A 226 -3.63 -2.35 4.53
C ARG A 226 -3.81 -2.50 3.02
N ILE A 227 -5.00 -2.89 2.57
CA ILE A 227 -5.31 -2.96 1.12
C ILE A 227 -5.19 -1.58 0.47
N LEU A 228 -5.71 -0.53 1.11
CA LEU A 228 -5.66 0.83 0.57
C LEU A 228 -4.23 1.38 0.58
N ASP A 229 -3.48 1.19 1.66
CA ASP A 229 -2.08 1.60 1.75
C ASP A 229 -1.24 0.94 0.64
N ALA A 230 -1.50 -0.35 0.38
CA ALA A 230 -0.81 -1.11 -0.66
C ALA A 230 -1.13 -0.60 -2.08
N PHE A 231 -2.37 -0.18 -2.34
CA PHE A 231 -2.75 0.42 -3.61
C PHE A 231 -2.23 1.86 -3.78
N GLU A 232 -2.20 2.65 -2.70
CA GLU A 232 -1.68 4.03 -2.69
C GLU A 232 -0.16 4.04 -2.92
N LEU A 233 0.55 3.06 -2.38
CA LEU A 233 1.96 2.89 -2.67
C LEU A 233 2.20 2.60 -4.16
N GLY A 234 1.34 1.79 -4.78
CA GLY A 234 1.42 1.47 -6.21
C GLY A 234 1.23 2.66 -7.13
N ASP A 235 0.40 3.62 -6.74
CA ASP A 235 0.24 4.86 -7.50
C ASP A 235 1.50 5.76 -7.43
N ARG A 236 2.41 5.51 -6.49
CA ARG A 236 3.67 6.27 -6.31
C ARG A 236 4.90 5.61 -6.94
N ILE A 237 4.84 4.31 -7.25
CA ILE A 237 5.99 3.54 -7.73
C ILE A 237 5.74 3.10 -9.17
N MET A 238 6.61 3.54 -10.09
CA MET A 238 6.56 3.16 -11.49
C MET A 238 7.34 1.87 -11.77
N GLY A 239 6.86 1.07 -12.73
CA GLY A 239 7.62 -0.06 -13.29
C GLY A 239 7.61 -1.34 -12.46
N VAL A 240 6.70 -1.48 -11.50
CA VAL A 240 6.54 -2.73 -10.75
C VAL A 240 5.75 -3.74 -11.56
N GLU A 241 6.23 -4.97 -11.59
CA GLU A 241 5.52 -6.09 -12.20
C GLU A 241 4.32 -6.48 -11.31
N VAL A 242 3.13 -6.49 -11.92
CA VAL A 242 1.87 -6.83 -11.27
C VAL A 242 1.13 -7.85 -12.10
N ALA A 243 0.26 -8.63 -11.46
CA ALA A 243 -0.58 -9.59 -12.15
C ALA A 243 -1.61 -8.89 -13.06
N ASP A 244 -1.90 -9.49 -14.22
CA ASP A 244 -2.88 -8.98 -15.19
C ASP A 244 -4.29 -8.78 -14.59
N THR A 245 -4.61 -9.57 -13.57
CA THR A 245 -5.86 -9.52 -12.79
C THR A 245 -6.02 -8.23 -11.99
N LEU A 246 -4.92 -7.66 -11.50
CA LEU A 246 -4.92 -6.52 -10.58
C LEU A 246 -5.68 -5.33 -11.17
N ALA A 247 -5.35 -4.94 -12.40
CA ALA A 247 -5.95 -3.77 -13.04
C ALA A 247 -7.47 -3.90 -13.14
N GLY A 248 -7.96 -5.08 -13.54
CA GLY A 248 -9.39 -5.34 -13.73
C GLY A 248 -10.20 -5.41 -12.44
N VAL A 249 -9.57 -5.65 -11.29
CA VAL A 249 -10.22 -5.78 -9.98
C VAL A 249 -10.01 -4.54 -9.11
N ARG A 250 -8.94 -3.77 -9.34
CA ARG A 250 -8.54 -2.61 -8.53
C ARG A 250 -9.66 -1.62 -8.22
N PRO A 251 -10.49 -1.14 -9.17
CA PRO A 251 -11.57 -0.19 -8.84
C PRO A 251 -12.58 -0.75 -7.84
N LEU A 252 -12.94 -2.02 -8.00
CA LEU A 252 -13.82 -2.73 -7.07
C LEU A 252 -13.14 -2.93 -5.72
N ALA A 253 -11.87 -3.36 -5.72
CA ALA A 253 -11.10 -3.61 -4.51
C ALA A 253 -10.99 -2.36 -3.61
N ILE A 254 -10.62 -1.22 -4.21
CA ILE A 254 -10.53 0.08 -3.52
C ILE A 254 -11.89 0.48 -2.96
N THR A 255 -12.95 0.46 -3.78
CA THR A 255 -14.30 0.86 -3.34
C THR A 255 -14.81 -0.04 -2.21
N ARG A 256 -14.52 -1.35 -2.27
CA ARG A 256 -14.91 -2.32 -1.24
C ARG A 256 -14.16 -2.07 0.07
N ALA A 257 -12.85 -1.88 0.02
CA ALA A 257 -12.04 -1.59 1.20
C ALA A 257 -12.44 -0.25 1.85
N GLN A 258 -12.70 0.80 1.07
CA GLN A 258 -13.17 2.10 1.59
C GLN A 258 -14.55 2.03 2.26
N GLY A 259 -15.39 1.08 1.83
CA GLY A 259 -16.70 0.84 2.42
C GLY A 259 -16.65 0.09 3.77
N VAL A 260 -15.48 -0.40 4.20
CA VAL A 260 -15.35 -1.12 5.47
C VAL A 260 -15.35 -0.13 6.65
N PRO A 261 -16.24 -0.30 7.64
CA PRO A 261 -16.25 0.54 8.83
C PRO A 261 -14.97 0.39 9.67
N GLY A 262 -14.61 1.44 10.42
CA GLY A 262 -13.49 1.39 11.36
C GLY A 262 -12.13 1.30 10.68
N LEU A 263 -11.98 1.90 9.49
CA LEU A 263 -10.77 1.89 8.69
C LEU A 263 -9.54 2.37 9.48
N VAL A 264 -8.45 1.60 9.46
CA VAL A 264 -7.18 1.94 10.11
C VAL A 264 -6.03 1.84 9.11
N HIS A 265 -5.49 2.98 8.70
CA HIS A 265 -4.27 3.07 7.88
C HIS A 265 -3.01 2.87 8.72
N GLY A 266 -1.95 2.35 8.12
CA GLY A 266 -0.64 2.18 8.78
C GLY A 266 -0.66 1.26 10.00
N ALA A 267 -1.64 0.35 10.08
CA ALA A 267 -1.82 -0.52 11.23
C ALA A 267 -0.62 -1.46 11.43
N SER A 268 0.08 -1.29 12.55
CA SER A 268 1.20 -2.15 12.92
C SER A 268 0.77 -3.61 13.04
N ASP A 269 1.60 -4.52 12.55
CA ASP A 269 1.40 -5.95 12.77
C ASP A 269 1.86 -6.36 14.19
N ASP A 270 1.02 -7.12 14.89
CA ASP A 270 1.25 -7.49 16.29
C ASP A 270 2.28 -8.61 16.48
N THR A 271 2.82 -9.17 15.39
CA THR A 271 3.74 -10.32 15.41
C THR A 271 4.95 -10.05 16.31
N LEU A 272 5.50 -8.82 16.29
CA LEU A 272 6.58 -8.43 17.21
C LEU A 272 6.14 -8.46 18.68
N ALA A 273 4.93 -7.99 18.98
CA ALA A 273 4.40 -7.96 20.35
C ALA A 273 4.10 -9.37 20.90
N ARG A 274 3.84 -10.34 20.01
CA ARG A 274 3.60 -11.75 20.36
C ARG A 274 4.88 -12.53 20.65
N PHE A 275 6.05 -12.06 20.22
CA PHE A 275 7.32 -12.73 20.48
C PHE A 275 7.72 -12.60 21.96
N ARG A 276 7.89 -13.75 22.64
CA ARG A 276 8.25 -13.83 24.07
C ARG A 276 9.53 -14.60 24.36
N ASP A 277 10.05 -15.35 23.38
CA ASP A 277 11.11 -16.33 23.58
C ASP A 277 12.52 -15.74 23.40
N LEU A 278 12.77 -14.61 24.09
CA LEU A 278 14.07 -13.98 24.04
C LEU A 278 15.11 -14.79 24.83
N PRO A 279 16.31 -15.07 24.29
CA PRO A 279 17.37 -15.77 25.02
C PRO A 279 17.78 -15.06 26.31
N GLU A 280 17.97 -15.83 27.38
CA GLU A 280 18.45 -15.33 28.68
C GLU A 280 19.98 -15.14 28.67
N MET A 281 20.46 -14.09 28.01
CA MET A 281 21.89 -13.75 27.97
C MET A 281 22.14 -12.23 27.95
N PRO A 282 23.31 -11.76 28.41
CA PRO A 282 23.66 -10.34 28.36
C PRO A 282 23.56 -9.79 26.94
N GLY A 283 22.96 -8.60 26.79
CA GLY A 283 22.80 -7.93 25.49
C GLY A 283 21.66 -8.45 24.61
N ALA A 284 20.95 -9.53 24.98
CA ALA A 284 19.86 -10.07 24.16
C ALA A 284 18.72 -9.09 23.92
N ARG A 285 18.35 -8.29 24.93
CA ARG A 285 17.28 -7.27 24.80
C ARG A 285 17.67 -6.15 23.83
N GLU A 286 18.88 -5.62 23.98
CA GLU A 286 19.43 -4.59 23.09
C GLU A 286 19.52 -5.10 21.63
N ALA A 287 19.98 -6.34 21.44
CA ALA A 287 20.01 -6.99 20.13
C ALA A 287 18.60 -7.14 19.53
N PHE A 288 17.61 -7.54 20.35
CA PHE A 288 16.23 -7.66 19.90
C PHE A 288 15.59 -6.31 19.54
N GLU A 289 15.89 -5.24 20.28
CA GLU A 289 15.42 -3.89 19.92
C GLU A 289 15.89 -3.48 18.52
N LYS A 290 17.13 -3.82 18.14
CA LYS A 290 17.64 -3.58 16.79
C LYS A 290 17.05 -4.49 15.73
N LEU A 291 16.75 -5.75 16.07
CA LEU A 291 15.99 -6.62 15.18
C LEU A 291 14.57 -6.08 14.95
N ALA A 292 13.89 -5.64 16.00
CA ALA A 292 12.54 -5.06 15.94
C ALA A 292 12.52 -3.78 15.09
N GLU A 293 13.53 -2.91 15.26
CA GLU A 293 13.74 -1.72 14.42
C GLU A 293 13.87 -2.09 12.93
N PHE A 294 14.67 -3.12 12.61
CA PHE A 294 14.88 -3.54 11.23
C PHE A 294 13.66 -4.20 10.57
N VAL A 295 12.93 -5.06 11.30
CA VAL A 295 11.75 -5.72 10.71
C VAL A 295 10.58 -4.74 10.55
N GLY A 296 10.50 -3.75 11.44
CA GLY A 296 9.57 -2.63 11.37
C GLY A 296 8.10 -3.06 11.31
N ASP A 297 7.38 -2.46 10.37
CA ASP A 297 5.96 -2.70 10.07
C ASP A 297 5.70 -4.02 9.33
N ARG A 298 6.74 -4.77 8.96
CA ARG A 298 6.64 -5.99 8.13
C ARG A 298 7.25 -7.21 8.82
N PRO A 299 6.80 -7.56 10.03
CA PRO A 299 7.37 -8.67 10.78
C PRO A 299 7.05 -10.05 10.19
N LEU A 300 6.05 -10.16 9.31
CA LEU A 300 5.73 -11.42 8.63
C LEU A 300 6.75 -11.79 7.54
N TRP A 301 7.46 -10.81 6.96
CA TRP A 301 8.46 -11.06 5.92
C TRP A 301 9.80 -11.43 6.56
N TRP A 302 10.16 -12.71 6.53
CA TRP A 302 11.40 -13.22 7.11
C TRP A 302 12.00 -14.35 6.24
N SER A 303 12.78 -13.95 5.23
CA SER A 303 13.43 -14.85 4.27
C SER A 303 14.95 -14.93 4.47
N PRO A 304 15.65 -15.95 3.93
CA PRO A 304 17.11 -16.02 4.01
C PRO A 304 17.80 -14.75 3.52
N ARG A 305 17.33 -14.18 2.40
CA ARG A 305 17.87 -12.93 1.87
C ARG A 305 17.69 -11.76 2.85
N ARG A 306 16.54 -11.68 3.54
CA ARG A 306 16.27 -10.62 4.52
C ARG A 306 17.17 -10.76 5.76
N VAL A 307 17.38 -11.98 6.23
CA VAL A 307 18.32 -12.28 7.33
C VAL A 307 19.74 -11.88 6.97
N SER A 308 20.19 -12.24 5.76
CA SER A 308 21.51 -11.87 5.29
C SER A 308 21.67 -10.36 5.21
N ALA A 309 20.69 -9.66 4.62
CA ALA A 309 20.67 -8.20 4.58
C ALA A 309 20.73 -7.55 5.98
N PHE A 310 20.03 -8.13 6.97
CA PHE A 310 20.09 -7.65 8.35
C PHE A 310 21.51 -7.80 8.94
N LEU A 311 22.06 -9.01 8.91
CA LEU A 311 23.32 -9.36 9.56
C LEU A 311 24.54 -8.74 8.87
N THR A 312 24.55 -8.65 7.54
CA THR A 312 25.76 -8.30 6.79
C THR A 312 25.75 -6.89 6.20
N SER A 313 24.61 -6.18 6.25
CA SER A 313 24.48 -4.85 5.64
C SER A 313 23.86 -3.84 6.59
N TRP A 314 22.64 -4.08 7.07
CA TRP A 314 21.91 -3.11 7.89
C TRP A 314 22.55 -2.90 9.26
N LEU A 315 22.83 -3.99 10.01
CA LEU A 315 23.44 -3.89 11.35
C LEU A 315 24.79 -3.15 11.35
N PRO A 316 25.79 -3.55 10.53
CA PRO A 316 27.07 -2.84 10.46
C PRO A 316 26.93 -1.35 10.14
N ARG A 317 25.97 -1.01 9.29
CA ARG A 317 25.76 0.35 8.79
C ARG A 317 25.02 1.24 9.78
N GLU A 318 23.92 0.77 10.36
CA GLU A 318 22.96 1.61 11.08
C GLU A 318 23.02 1.44 12.60
N ALA A 319 23.36 0.24 13.09
CA ALA A 319 23.25 -0.06 14.52
C ALA A 319 24.54 0.28 15.30
N ILE A 320 24.33 0.84 16.49
CA ILE A 320 25.33 0.91 17.56
C ILE A 320 24.89 -0.12 18.60
N LEU A 321 25.79 -1.05 18.93
CA LEU A 321 25.53 -2.17 19.84
C LEU A 321 26.72 -2.36 20.79
N SER A 322 26.43 -2.77 22.02
CA SER A 322 27.44 -3.28 22.94
C SER A 322 28.07 -4.60 22.44
N GLU A 323 29.29 -4.92 22.88
CA GLU A 323 29.93 -6.21 22.56
C GLU A 323 29.06 -7.40 23.00
N ALA A 324 28.38 -7.27 24.14
CA ALA A 324 27.44 -8.27 24.64
C ALA A 324 26.26 -8.46 23.68
N ALA A 325 25.69 -7.38 23.15
CA ALA A 325 24.60 -7.45 22.18
C ALA A 325 25.05 -8.01 20.84
N ILE A 326 26.25 -7.68 20.36
CA ILE A 326 26.84 -8.29 19.16
C ILE A 326 26.98 -9.81 19.34
N ALA A 327 27.45 -10.26 20.50
CA ALA A 327 27.57 -11.68 20.82
C ALA A 327 26.21 -12.39 20.96
N ALA A 328 25.18 -11.69 21.46
CA ALA A 328 23.83 -12.23 21.61
C ALA A 328 23.01 -12.25 20.31
N MET A 329 23.34 -11.39 19.34
CA MET A 329 22.57 -11.21 18.11
C MET A 329 22.26 -12.52 17.36
N PRO A 330 23.21 -13.46 17.14
CA PRO A 330 22.90 -14.71 16.44
C PRO A 330 21.80 -15.53 17.15
N GLU A 331 21.83 -15.61 18.48
CA GLU A 331 20.82 -16.36 19.24
C GLU A 331 19.45 -15.67 19.19
N VAL A 332 19.41 -14.35 19.26
CA VAL A 332 18.17 -13.56 19.10
C VAL A 332 17.57 -13.80 17.72
N VAL A 333 18.38 -13.75 16.67
CA VAL A 333 17.94 -13.97 15.29
C VAL A 333 17.46 -15.41 15.08
N ARG A 334 18.11 -16.42 15.67
CA ARG A 334 17.61 -17.81 15.64
C ARG A 334 16.28 -17.95 16.39
N ALA A 335 16.15 -17.36 17.58
CA ALA A 335 14.91 -17.40 18.34
C ALA A 335 13.74 -16.78 17.55
N TRP A 336 13.95 -15.60 16.97
CA TRP A 336 12.99 -14.96 16.07
C TRP A 336 12.68 -15.80 14.83
N SER A 337 13.69 -16.43 14.23
CA SER A 337 13.49 -17.29 13.05
C SER A 337 12.63 -18.52 13.35
N ARG A 338 12.79 -19.13 14.53
CA ARG A 338 11.93 -20.23 15.00
C ARG A 338 10.50 -19.76 15.20
N PHE A 339 10.31 -18.62 15.87
CA PHE A 339 9.01 -18.00 16.05
C PHE A 339 8.32 -17.66 14.71
N SER A 340 9.10 -17.23 13.72
CA SER A 340 8.61 -16.79 12.42
C SER A 340 8.27 -17.93 11.44
N GLY A 341 8.33 -19.19 11.87
CA GLY A 341 7.97 -20.36 11.04
C GLY A 341 9.03 -21.47 10.99
N ASP A 342 10.16 -21.30 11.69
CA ASP A 342 11.21 -22.33 11.85
C ASP A 342 11.73 -22.92 10.53
N HIS A 343 11.89 -22.07 9.51
CA HIS A 343 12.32 -22.53 8.20
C HIS A 343 13.82 -22.91 8.20
N PRO A 344 14.19 -24.14 7.83
CA PRO A 344 15.59 -24.58 7.85
C PRO A 344 16.52 -23.75 6.97
N ALA A 345 16.01 -23.20 5.86
CA ALA A 345 16.79 -22.32 4.98
C ALA A 345 17.18 -21.00 5.65
N VAL A 346 16.28 -20.44 6.47
CA VAL A 346 16.54 -19.21 7.24
C VAL A 346 17.61 -19.47 8.29
N LEU A 347 17.47 -20.55 9.07
CA LEU A 347 18.46 -20.92 10.10
C LEU A 347 19.85 -21.17 9.52
N ARG A 348 19.94 -21.88 8.38
CA ARG A 348 21.23 -22.07 7.67
C ARG A 348 21.86 -20.73 7.27
N GLN A 349 21.05 -19.76 6.86
CA GLN A 349 21.57 -18.44 6.50
C GLN A 349 22.09 -17.70 7.74
N VAL A 350 21.40 -17.80 8.88
CA VAL A 350 21.91 -17.26 10.15
C VAL A 350 23.27 -17.87 10.48
N ASP A 351 23.41 -19.19 10.38
CA ASP A 351 24.67 -19.88 10.69
C ASP A 351 25.80 -19.53 9.71
N ALA A 352 25.48 -19.21 8.47
CA ALA A 352 26.45 -18.78 7.47
C ALA A 352 26.96 -17.35 7.71
N ASP A 353 26.07 -16.41 8.08
CA ASP A 353 26.41 -14.99 8.20
C ASP A 353 26.86 -14.57 9.60
N ALA A 354 26.31 -15.19 10.65
CA ALA A 354 26.59 -14.83 12.05
C ALA A 354 28.08 -14.79 12.43
N PRO A 355 28.95 -15.74 12.00
CA PRO A 355 30.37 -15.70 12.36
C PRO A 355 31.11 -14.45 11.88
N ARG A 356 30.59 -13.78 10.84
CA ARG A 356 31.20 -12.57 10.26
C ARG A 356 30.76 -11.29 10.97
N LEU A 357 29.67 -11.33 11.74
CA LEU A 357 29.06 -10.15 12.33
C LEU A 357 30.04 -9.32 13.19
N PRO A 358 30.85 -9.90 14.11
CA PRO A 358 31.77 -9.10 14.91
C PRO A 358 32.78 -8.32 14.07
N ALA A 359 33.32 -8.95 13.02
CA ALA A 359 34.27 -8.30 12.12
C ALA A 359 33.62 -7.16 11.31
N LEU A 360 32.38 -7.37 10.84
CA LEU A 360 31.64 -6.34 10.11
C LEU A 360 31.24 -5.17 11.02
N MET A 361 30.86 -5.43 12.27
CA MET A 361 30.51 -4.38 13.25
C MET A 361 31.70 -3.51 13.65
N ALA A 362 32.91 -4.06 13.61
CA ALA A 362 34.16 -3.36 13.89
C ALA A 362 34.71 -2.58 12.68
N ASP A 363 34.16 -2.80 11.48
CA ASP A 363 34.59 -2.11 10.26
C ASP A 363 33.90 -0.74 10.14
N ASP A 364 34.60 0.31 10.59
CA ASP A 364 34.13 1.69 10.55
C ASP A 364 33.84 2.19 9.12
N SER A 365 34.39 1.55 8.08
CA SER A 365 34.12 1.94 6.68
C SER A 365 32.69 1.62 6.23
N LEU A 366 32.02 0.69 6.92
CA LEU A 366 30.64 0.30 6.64
C LEU A 366 29.61 1.22 7.30
N ALA A 367 30.03 2.08 8.25
CA ALA A 367 29.14 2.90 9.04
C ALA A 367 28.40 3.94 8.17
N GLY A 368 27.08 3.95 8.27
CA GLY A 368 26.23 4.95 7.66
C GLY A 368 26.46 6.34 8.22
N LEU A 369 25.97 7.37 7.53
CA LEU A 369 26.12 8.77 7.96
C LEU A 369 25.54 8.99 9.37
N GLY A 370 24.35 8.46 9.67
CA GLY A 370 23.71 8.61 10.98
C GLY A 370 24.55 8.02 12.12
N LYS A 371 25.08 6.81 11.93
CA LYS A 371 25.98 6.15 12.88
C LYS A 371 27.26 6.95 13.10
N ARG A 372 27.88 7.48 12.03
CA ARG A 372 29.09 8.32 12.15
C ARG A 372 28.84 9.62 12.91
N ILE A 373 27.71 10.26 12.68
CA ILE A 373 27.29 11.47 13.42
C ILE A 373 27.08 11.14 14.90
N ALA A 374 26.33 10.08 15.21
CA ALA A 374 26.06 9.67 16.59
C ALA A 374 27.33 9.29 17.37
N GLN A 375 28.38 8.85 16.67
CA GLN A 375 29.70 8.56 17.25
C GLN A 375 30.61 9.79 17.35
N ASN A 376 30.15 10.99 16.97
CA ASN A 376 30.95 12.23 16.87
C ASN A 376 32.18 12.07 15.95
N ARG A 377 32.01 11.42 14.79
CA ARG A 377 33.09 11.09 13.84
C ARG A 377 32.90 11.72 12.45
N LEU A 378 32.39 12.96 12.38
CA LEU A 378 32.29 13.72 11.13
C LEU A 378 33.65 14.25 10.66
#